data_AF-A0A7K3EX75-F1
#
_entry.id   AF-A0A7K3EX75-F1
#
_cell.length_a   1.000
_cell.length_b   1.000
_cell.length_c   1.000
_cell.angle_alpha   90.00
_cell.angle_beta   90.00
_cell.angle_gamma   90.00
#
_symmetry.space_group_name_H-M   'P 1'
#
loop_
_entity.id
_entity.type
_entity.pdbx_description
1 polymer ?
#
loop_
_entity_poly.entity_id
_entity_poly.type
_entity_poly.pdbx_seq_one_letter_code
_entity_poly.pdbx_strand_id
1 'polypeptide(L)'
;MAAYRVCSSCDFWLMCLGYAMLGDQDSDGRRALRIDGVHYLSWTEEQGFPPEIGYVGGGENRYVLLDDPTGTVHVTRRLWLMGTISDAFRDRMPDNAVFAPPT
;
A
#
# COMPACT_ATOMS: atom_id res chain seq x y z
N MET A 1 2.96 19.54 -9.66
CA MET A 1 3.16 18.84 -8.38
C MET A 1 1.81 18.69 -7.71
N ALA A 2 1.29 17.46 -7.61
CA ALA A 2 0.06 17.22 -6.85
C ALA A 2 0.38 17.45 -5.37
N ALA A 3 -0.32 18.38 -4.72
CA ALA A 3 -0.14 18.65 -3.30
C ALA A 3 -0.83 17.53 -2.52
N TYR A 4 -0.07 16.53 -2.09
CA TYR A 4 -0.56 15.49 -1.18
C TYR A 4 -0.86 16.16 0.17
N ARG A 5 -2.10 16.05 0.66
CA ARG A 5 -2.47 16.52 2.01
C ARG A 5 -1.78 15.64 3.05
N VAL A 6 -0.59 16.02 3.47
CA VAL A 6 0.11 15.38 4.59
C VAL A 6 -0.35 16.06 5.87
N CYS A 7 -1.30 15.45 6.58
CA CYS A 7 -1.65 15.86 7.93
C CYS A 7 -1.38 14.69 8.88
N SER A 8 -0.58 14.95 9.90
CA SER A 8 -0.20 14.01 10.97
C SER A 8 -1.39 13.52 11.82
N SER A 9 -2.58 14.10 11.65
CA SER A 9 -3.79 13.76 12.41
C SER A 9 -5.00 13.37 11.56
N CYS A 10 -4.85 13.21 10.23
CA CYS A 10 -5.99 12.84 9.40
C CYS A 10 -6.38 11.38 9.66
N ASP A 11 -7.69 11.14 9.80
CA ASP A 11 -8.31 9.81 9.89
C ASP A 11 -7.77 8.81 8.86
N PHE A 12 -7.30 9.32 7.72
CA PHE A 12 -6.60 8.57 6.69
C PHE A 12 -5.39 7.76 7.17
N TRP A 13 -4.42 8.35 7.87
CA TRP A 13 -3.24 7.60 8.33
C TRP A 13 -3.57 6.67 9.49
N LEU A 14 -4.55 7.03 10.31
CA LEU A 14 -5.10 6.14 11.34
C LEU A 14 -5.81 4.93 10.72
N MET A 15 -6.54 5.12 9.61
CA MET A 15 -7.15 4.05 8.82
C MET A 15 -6.07 3.14 8.20
N CYS A 16 -5.03 3.72 7.57
CA CYS A 16 -3.93 2.94 6.99
C CYS A 16 -3.17 2.13 8.05
N LEU A 17 -2.99 2.70 9.24
CA LEU A 17 -2.45 2.00 10.39
C LEU A 17 -3.37 0.85 10.83
N GLY A 18 -4.70 1.06 10.80
CA GLY A 18 -5.69 0.02 11.06
C GLY A 18 -5.53 -1.19 10.13
N TYR A 19 -5.22 -0.97 8.85
CA TYR A 19 -4.94 -2.07 7.92
C TYR A 19 -3.74 -2.92 8.33
N ALA A 20 -2.67 -2.28 8.84
CA ALA A 20 -1.51 -3.00 9.35
C ALA A 20 -1.86 -3.91 10.53
N MET A 21 -2.77 -3.46 11.41
CA MET A 21 -3.26 -4.26 12.54
C MET A 21 -4.17 -5.42 12.11
N LEU A 22 -4.72 -5.39 10.89
CA LEU A 22 -5.59 -6.43 10.33
C LEU A 22 -4.84 -7.42 9.42
N GLY A 23 -3.51 -7.51 9.56
CA GLY A 23 -2.71 -8.40 8.71
C GLY A 23 -2.53 -7.85 7.30
N ASP A 24 -2.34 -6.53 7.19
CA ASP A 24 -2.09 -5.82 5.94
C ASP A 24 -3.22 -5.90 4.93
N GLN A 25 -4.46 -5.75 5.41
CA GLN A 25 -5.66 -5.78 4.58
C GLN A 25 -6.67 -4.70 4.99
N ASP A 26 -7.41 -4.19 4.01
CA ASP A 26 -8.63 -3.43 4.27
C ASP A 26 -9.85 -4.36 4.48
N SER A 27 -11.02 -3.79 4.74
CA SER A 27 -12.26 -4.54 4.95
C SER A 27 -12.76 -5.31 3.71
N ASP A 28 -12.28 -4.95 2.53
CA ASP A 28 -12.62 -5.59 1.25
C ASP A 28 -11.58 -6.65 0.86
N GLY A 29 -10.61 -6.94 1.75
CA GLY A 29 -9.52 -7.88 1.53
C GLY A 29 -8.46 -7.36 0.55
N ARG A 30 -8.44 -6.05 0.25
CA ARG A 30 -7.38 -5.45 -0.56
C ARG A 30 -6.10 -5.42 0.28
N ARG A 31 -4.99 -5.80 -0.33
CA ARG A 31 -3.72 -5.89 0.40
C ARG A 31 -3.03 -4.54 0.49
N ALA A 32 -2.70 -4.14 1.72
CA ALA A 32 -1.89 -2.97 2.02
C ALA A 32 -0.41 -3.28 1.83
N LEU A 33 0.26 -2.50 0.99
CA LEU A 33 1.69 -2.60 0.73
C LEU A 33 2.38 -1.34 1.22
N ARG A 34 3.53 -1.50 1.85
CA ARG A 34 4.42 -0.44 2.32
C ARG A 34 5.79 -0.73 1.76
N ILE A 35 6.21 0.10 0.82
CA ILE A 35 7.43 -0.08 0.03
C ILE A 35 8.16 1.26 0.00
N ASP A 36 9.39 1.29 0.50
CA ASP A 36 10.22 2.51 0.57
C ASP A 36 9.50 3.69 1.26
N GLY A 37 8.72 3.38 2.30
CA GLY A 37 7.95 4.38 3.02
C GLY A 37 6.70 4.91 2.31
N VAL A 38 6.25 4.26 1.25
CA VAL A 38 5.05 4.65 0.51
C VAL A 38 3.97 3.61 0.74
N HIS A 39 2.75 4.06 1.03
CA HIS A 39 1.60 3.19 1.24
C HIS A 39 0.83 3.00 -0.06
N TYR A 40 0.46 1.75 -0.33
CA TYR A 40 -0.33 1.34 -1.47
C TYR A 40 -1.42 0.35 -1.07
N LEU A 41 -2.45 0.23 -1.92
CA LEU A 41 -3.35 -0.92 -1.93
C LEU A 41 -3.26 -1.65 -3.26
N SER A 42 -3.02 -2.95 -3.23
CA SER A 42 -3.28 -3.80 -4.40
C SER A 42 -4.73 -4.27 -4.37
N TRP A 43 -5.41 -4.18 -5.51
CA TRP A 43 -6.84 -4.47 -5.61
C TRP A 43 -7.18 -5.24 -6.90
N THR A 44 -8.39 -5.78 -6.98
CA THR A 44 -8.94 -6.39 -8.21
C THR A 44 -10.25 -5.72 -8.60
N GLU A 45 -10.66 -5.85 -9.86
CA GLU A 45 -11.90 -5.22 -10.34
C GLU A 45 -13.13 -5.69 -9.55
N GLU A 46 -13.13 -6.94 -9.10
CA GLU A 46 -14.19 -7.52 -8.27
C GLU A 46 -14.28 -6.88 -6.89
N GLN A 47 -13.14 -6.44 -6.32
CA GLN A 47 -13.11 -5.70 -5.05
C GLN A 47 -13.59 -4.25 -5.21
N GLY A 48 -13.70 -3.75 -6.45
CA GLY A 48 -13.97 -2.34 -6.72
C GLY A 48 -12.81 -1.42 -6.38
N PHE A 49 -12.97 -0.14 -6.73
CA PHE A 49 -11.93 0.88 -6.52
C PHE A 49 -11.60 1.04 -5.03
N PRO A 50 -10.31 1.19 -4.67
CA PRO A 50 -9.88 1.54 -3.32
C PRO A 50 -10.40 2.92 -2.87
N PRO A 51 -10.12 3.35 -1.62
CA PRO A 51 -10.59 4.63 -1.08
C PRO A 51 -10.27 5.83 -2.00
N GLU A 52 -11.12 6.86 -1.93
CA GLU A 52 -11.07 8.04 -2.80
C GLU A 52 -9.69 8.74 -2.81
N ILE A 53 -8.93 8.64 -1.73
CA ILE A 53 -7.58 9.19 -1.64
C ILE A 53 -6.58 8.21 -2.26
N GLY A 54 -6.08 8.58 -3.43
CA GLY A 54 -4.92 7.97 -4.07
C GLY A 54 -4.94 8.14 -5.58
N TYR A 55 -4.02 7.46 -6.25
CA TYR A 55 -3.94 7.45 -7.71
C TYR A 55 -3.53 6.06 -8.22
N VAL A 56 -4.16 5.61 -9.31
CA VAL A 56 -3.81 4.36 -9.98
C VAL A 56 -2.74 4.58 -11.04
N GLY A 57 -1.61 3.89 -10.92
CA GLY A 57 -0.68 3.72 -12.03
C GLY A 57 -1.16 2.61 -12.97
N GLY A 58 -1.10 2.82 -14.29
CA GLY A 58 -1.58 1.85 -15.29
C GLY A 58 -0.63 0.70 -15.65
N GLY A 59 0.40 0.45 -14.82
CA GLY A 59 1.46 -0.53 -15.11
C GLY A 59 1.30 -1.85 -14.36
N GLU A 60 1.85 -2.92 -14.93
CA GLU A 60 2.15 -4.13 -14.16
C GLU A 60 3.24 -3.81 -13.14
N ASN A 61 2.96 -4.13 -11.87
CA ASN A 61 3.87 -4.01 -10.76
C ASN A 61 4.12 -5.41 -10.19
N ARG A 62 5.35 -5.62 -9.74
CA ARG A 62 5.78 -6.87 -9.13
C ARG A 62 6.35 -6.60 -7.76
N TYR A 63 6.01 -7.41 -6.77
CA TYR A 63 6.50 -7.21 -5.42
C TYR A 63 6.69 -8.55 -4.70
N VAL A 64 7.54 -8.54 -3.68
CA VAL A 64 7.76 -9.65 -2.75
C VAL A 64 7.41 -9.16 -1.35
N LEU A 65 6.73 -9.99 -0.57
CA LEU A 65 6.42 -9.70 0.82
C LEU A 65 7.63 -10.04 1.69
N LEU A 66 7.99 -9.15 2.61
CA LEU A 66 9.18 -9.31 3.46
C LEU A 66 9.04 -10.41 4.51
N ASP A 67 7.80 -10.78 4.85
CA ASP A 67 7.48 -11.86 5.77
C ASP A 67 7.28 -13.22 5.08
N ASP A 68 7.29 -13.28 3.74
CA ASP A 68 7.22 -14.52 2.98
C ASP A 68 8.63 -15.13 2.80
N PRO A 69 8.98 -16.20 3.54
CA PRO A 69 10.30 -16.82 3.43
C PRO A 69 10.54 -17.51 2.08
N THR A 70 9.49 -17.75 1.30
CA THR A 70 9.60 -18.39 -0.02
C THR A 70 10.00 -17.40 -1.11
N GLY A 71 9.90 -16.09 -0.84
CA GLY A 71 10.22 -15.04 -1.79
C GLY A 71 9.27 -15.04 -3.00
N THR A 72 7.99 -15.34 -2.80
CA THR A 72 7.01 -15.40 -3.89
C THR A 72 6.88 -14.02 -4.54
N VAL A 73 6.99 -13.98 -5.87
CA VAL A 73 6.78 -12.77 -6.65
C VAL A 73 5.30 -12.64 -6.96
N HIS A 74 4.67 -11.61 -6.38
CA HIS A 74 3.30 -11.22 -6.69
C HIS A 74 3.28 -10.25 -7.86
N VAL A 75 2.28 -10.40 -8.73
CA VAL A 75 2.06 -9.54 -9.90
C VAL A 75 0.70 -8.86 -9.77
N THR A 76 0.65 -7.54 -9.94
CA THR A 76 -0.61 -6.78 -9.97
C THR A 76 -0.57 -5.70 -11.03
N ARG A 77 -1.68 -5.47 -11.73
CA ARG A 77 -1.88 -4.34 -12.65
C ARG A 77 -2.65 -3.19 -12.01
N ARG A 78 -3.02 -3.36 -10.75
CA ARG A 78 -3.98 -2.54 -10.03
C ARG A 78 -3.35 -2.19 -8.68
N LEU A 79 -2.44 -1.22 -8.73
CA LEU A 79 -1.76 -0.69 -7.56
C LEU A 79 -2.20 0.76 -7.33
N TRP A 80 -2.77 1.00 -6.15
CA TRP A 80 -3.30 2.30 -5.75
C TRP A 80 -2.31 3.00 -4.85
N LEU A 81 -1.68 4.06 -5.35
CA LEU A 81 -0.75 4.90 -4.58
C LEU A 81 -1.55 5.76 -3.61
N MET A 82 -1.41 5.51 -2.31
CA MET A 82 -2.09 6.26 -1.26
C MET A 82 -1.25 7.42 -0.74
N GLY A 83 0.09 7.29 -0.75
CA GLY A 83 1.01 8.40 -0.50
C GLY A 83 2.21 8.01 0.35
N THR A 84 3.15 8.95 0.52
CA THR A 84 4.32 8.78 1.39
C THR A 84 3.91 8.82 2.85
N ILE A 85 4.27 7.77 3.60
CA ILE A 85 4.01 7.62 5.02
C ILE A 85 4.73 8.73 5.78
N SER A 86 3.98 9.48 6.58
CA SER A 86 4.53 10.53 7.44
C SER A 86 5.48 9.94 8.48
N ASP A 87 6.54 10.66 8.82
CA ASP A 87 7.55 10.24 9.80
C ASP A 87 6.95 9.81 11.15
N ALA A 88 5.86 10.45 11.58
CA ALA A 88 5.14 10.10 12.81
C ALA A 88 4.53 8.68 12.80
N PHE A 89 4.38 8.07 11.63
CA PHE A 89 3.82 6.73 11.45
C PHE A 89 4.85 5.69 10.99
N ARG A 90 6.07 6.10 10.59
CA ARG A 90 7.11 5.20 10.05
C ARG A 90 7.39 4.00 10.95
N ASP A 91 7.56 4.24 12.24
CA ASP A 91 7.87 3.19 13.22
C ASP A 91 6.69 2.20 13.41
N ARG A 92 5.46 2.65 13.18
CA ARG A 92 4.24 1.86 13.36
C ARG A 92 3.75 1.20 12.08
N MET A 93 4.22 1.68 10.94
CA MET A 93 3.89 1.22 9.59
C MET A 93 5.19 0.99 8.82
N PRO A 94 6.04 0.04 9.26
CA PRO A 94 7.27 -0.28 8.54
C PRO A 94 6.95 -0.89 7.17
N ASP A 95 7.93 -0.86 6.28
CA ASP A 95 7.81 -1.54 5.00
C ASP A 95 7.52 -3.04 5.21
N ASN A 96 6.61 -3.58 4.41
CA ASN A 96 6.22 -4.98 4.43
C ASN A 96 6.45 -5.68 3.09
N ALA A 97 6.89 -4.93 2.07
CA ALA A 97 7.14 -5.44 0.75
C ALA A 97 8.27 -4.67 0.08
N VAL A 98 8.80 -5.24 -1.00
CA VAL A 98 9.74 -4.59 -1.91
C VAL A 98 9.30 -4.80 -3.34
N PHE A 99 9.53 -3.81 -4.21
CA PHE A 99 9.32 -4.03 -5.64
C PHE A 99 10.35 -5.01 -6.20
N ALA A 100 9.88 -5.94 -7.02
CA ALA A 100 10.71 -6.86 -7.77
C ALA A 100 11.02 -6.29 -9.15
N PRO A 101 12.20 -6.62 -9.73
CA PRO A 101 12.55 -6.17 -11.07
C PRO A 101 11.58 -6.73 -12.12
N PRO A 102 11.41 -6.02 -13.26
CA PRO A 102 10.78 -6.61 -14.43
C PRO A 102 11.60 -7.82 -14.92
N THR A 103 10.92 -8.81 -15.51
CA THR A 103 11.55 -9.94 -16.23
C THR A 103 12.17 -9.48 -17.52
#